data_AF-A0A8J7KRS8-F1
#
_entry.id   AF-A0A8J7KRS8-F1
#
_cell.length_a   1.000
_cell.length_b   1.000
_cell.length_c   1.000
_cell.angle_alpha   90.00
_cell.angle_beta   90.00
_cell.angle_gamma   90.00
#
_symmetry.space_group_name_H-M   'P 1'
#
loop_
_entity.id
_entity.type
_entity.pdbx_description
1 polymer ?
#
loop_
_entity_poly.entity_id
_entity_poly.type
_entity_poly.pdbx_seq_one_letter_code
_entity_poly.pdbx_strand_id
1 'polypeptide(L)' 'MRSWLVSVDLPIEAESPAAAVEQFWAYLRELGPSELPVFVSPADDELAMAAYVSGVEVNLDPEEE' A
#
# COMPACT_ATOMS: atom_id res chain seq x y z
N MET A 1 -1.71 -19.83 -13.08
CA MET A 1 -1.74 -18.35 -12.94
C MET A 1 -2.59 -18.05 -11.73
N ARG A 2 -2.11 -17.22 -10.81
CA ARG A 2 -2.81 -16.86 -9.57
C ARG A 2 -3.22 -15.38 -9.65
N SER A 3 -4.37 -15.04 -9.09
CA SER A 3 -4.82 -13.65 -8.95
C SER A 3 -4.26 -13.07 -7.64
N TRP A 4 -3.87 -11.81 -7.68
CA TRP A 4 -3.30 -11.08 -6.55
C TRP A 4 -4.12 -9.83 -6.28
N LEU A 5 -4.31 -9.51 -5.01
CA LEU A 5 -4.76 -8.20 -4.57
C LEU A 5 -3.50 -7.37 -4.31
N VAL A 6 -3.47 -6.18 -4.89
CA VAL A 6 -2.35 -5.23 -4.75
C VAL A 6 -2.94 -3.88 -4.40
N SER A 7 -2.58 -3.37 -3.23
CA SER A 7 -3.07 -2.08 -2.73
C SER A 7 -1.93 -1.24 -2.19
N VAL A 8 -2.16 0.08 -2.14
CA VAL A 8 -1.35 1.03 -1.40
C VAL A 8 -2.29 1.59 -0.33
N ASP A 9 -1.90 1.48 0.94
CA ASP A 9 -2.68 2.03 2.05
C ASP A 9 -1.98 3.29 2.58
N LEU A 10 -2.66 4.44 2.48
CA LEU A 10 -2.13 5.73 2.90
C LEU A 10 -3.10 6.38 3.86
N PRO A 11 -2.67 6.71 5.10
CA PRO A 11 -3.48 7.55 5.97
C PRO A 11 -3.54 8.95 5.37
N ILE A 12 -4.75 9.36 4.97
CA ILE A 12 -5.00 10.67 4.37
C ILE A 12 -6.03 11.41 5.21
N GLU A 13 -5.61 12.53 5.79
CA GLU A 13 -6.51 13.49 6.43
C GLU A 13 -7.03 14.48 5.39
N ALA A 14 -8.34 14.56 5.22
CA ALA A 14 -8.98 15.47 4.27
C ALA A 14 -10.39 15.85 4.72
N GLU A 15 -10.88 17.00 4.25
CA GLU A 15 -12.19 17.54 4.62
C GLU A 15 -13.37 16.74 4.02
N SER A 16 -13.11 15.89 3.01
CA SER A 16 -14.11 15.04 2.39
C SER A 16 -13.49 13.81 1.70
N PRO A 17 -14.29 12.77 1.39
CA PRO A 17 -13.80 11.62 0.61
C PRO A 17 -13.24 12.00 -0.77
N ALA A 18 -13.84 12.99 -1.44
CA ALA A 18 -13.34 13.45 -2.75
C ALA A 18 -11.96 14.12 -2.63
N ALA A 19 -11.76 14.93 -1.59
CA ALA A 19 -10.46 15.55 -1.29
C ALA A 19 -9.42 14.49 -0.90
N ALA A 20 -9.80 13.43 -0.18
CA ALA A 20 -8.90 12.33 0.13
C ALA A 20 -8.42 11.60 -1.13
N VAL A 21 -9.31 11.36 -2.11
CA VAL A 21 -8.94 10.76 -3.40
C VAL A 21 -8.00 11.65 -4.20
N GLU A 22 -8.22 12.96 -4.21
CA GLU A 22 -7.31 13.91 -4.86
C GLU A 22 -5.91 13.86 -4.23
N GLN A 23 -5.83 13.90 -2.90
CA GLN A 23 -4.58 13.82 -2.15
C GLN A 23 -3.87 12.48 -2.35
N PHE A 24 -4.60 11.37 -2.39
CA PHE A 24 -4.06 10.04 -2.68
C PHE A 24 -3.30 10.03 -4.00
N TRP A 25 -3.92 10.56 -5.06
CA TRP A 25 -3.27 10.64 -6.37
C TRP A 25 -2.09 11.61 -6.40
N ALA A 26 -2.09 12.65 -5.56
CA ALA A 26 -0.92 13.51 -5.39
C ALA A 26 0.24 12.74 -4.77
N TYR A 27 0.03 12.04 -3.65
CA TYR A 27 1.07 11.25 -2.99
C TYR A 27 1.64 10.14 -3.87
N LEU A 28 0.79 9.42 -4.62
CA LEU A 28 1.28 8.41 -5.55
C LEU A 28 2.22 8.98 -6.62
N ARG A 29 1.97 10.20 -7.11
CA ARG A 29 2.83 10.87 -8.10
C ARG A 29 4.13 11.38 -7.50
N GLU A 30 4.11 11.81 -6.24
CA GLU A 30 5.25 12.44 -5.58
C GLU A 30 6.24 11.44 -4.99
N LEU A 31 5.75 10.40 -4.30
CA LEU A 31 6.59 9.43 -3.56
C LEU A 31 6.98 8.23 -4.43
N GLY A 32 6.02 7.69 -5.19
CA GLY A 32 6.26 6.58 -6.11
C GLY A 32 6.70 5.25 -5.45
N PRO A 33 7.10 4.25 -6.26
CA PRO A 33 7.35 2.87 -5.80
C PRO A 33 8.63 2.67 -4.98
N SER A 34 9.50 3.68 -4.93
CA SER A 34 10.70 3.66 -4.09
C SER A 34 10.42 3.97 -2.63
N GLU A 35 9.34 4.68 -2.36
CA GLU A 35 9.02 5.19 -1.02
C GLU A 35 7.73 4.59 -0.47
N LEU A 36 6.79 4.23 -1.34
CA LEU A 36 5.49 3.71 -0.93
C LEU A 36 5.49 2.19 -0.80
N PRO A 37 5.08 1.64 0.36
CA PRO A 37 4.81 0.21 0.48
C PRO A 37 3.55 -0.15 -0.33
N VAL A 38 3.62 -1.27 -1.04
CA VAL A 38 2.47 -1.96 -1.60
C VAL A 38 2.17 -3.20 -0.76
N PHE A 39 0.90 -3.40 -0.44
CA PHE A 39 0.42 -4.59 0.24
C PHE A 39 -0.05 -5.60 -0.80
N VAL A 40 0.47 -6.82 -0.72
CA VAL A 40 0.19 -7.89 -1.67
C VAL A 40 -0.34 -9.09 -0.92
N SER A 41 -1.49 -9.59 -1.35
CA SER A 41 -2.05 -10.86 -0.87
C SER A 41 -2.61 -11.66 -2.04
N PRO A 42 -2.62 -12.99 -1.96
CA PRO A 42 -3.39 -13.79 -2.89
C PRO A 42 -4.89 -13.47 -2.79
N ALA A 43 -5.58 -13.42 -3.94
CA ALA A 43 -7.02 -13.14 -3.95
C ALA A 43 -7.88 -14.25 -3.28
N ASP A 44 -7.31 -15.44 -3.08
CA ASP A 44 -7.94 -16.56 -2.36
C ASP A 44 -7.49 -16.67 -0.90
N ASP A 45 -6.60 -15.80 -0.44
CA ASP A 45 -6.05 -15.79 0.92
C ASP A 45 -5.62 -14.36 1.31
N GLU A 46 -6.60 -13.49 1.53
CA GLU A 46 -6.35 -12.06 1.77
C GLU A 46 -5.58 -11.80 3.08
N LEU A 47 -5.59 -12.75 4.03
CA LEU A 47 -4.90 -12.65 5.31
C LEU A 47 -3.39 -12.93 5.20
N ALA A 48 -2.95 -13.59 4.13
CA ALA A 48 -1.53 -13.79 3.83
C ALA A 48 -0.91 -12.53 3.18
N MET A 49 -1.19 -11.36 3.76
CA MET A 49 -0.74 -10.06 3.28
C MET A 49 0.72 -9.80 3.66
N ALA A 50 1.52 -9.37 2.70
CA ALA A 50 2.90 -8.94 2.91
C ALA A 50 3.14 -7.57 2.25
N ALA A 51 4.05 -6.78 2.82
CA ALA A 51 4.40 -5.47 2.30
C ALA A 51 5.67 -5.54 1.42
N TYR A 52 5.70 -4.75 0.35
CA TYR A 52 6.83 -4.64 -0.55
C TYR A 52 7.18 -3.18 -0.83
N VAL A 53 8.48 -2.87 -0.86
CA VAL A 53 9.01 -1.58 -1.34
C VAL A 53 10.00 -1.86 -2.46
N SER A 54 9.86 -1.19 -3.60
CA SER A 54 10.69 -1.48 -4.80
C SER A 54 10.75 -2.96 -5.21
N GLY A 55 9.70 -3.74 -4.91
CA GLY A 55 9.64 -5.18 -5.19
C GLY A 55 10.40 -6.08 -4.21
N VAL A 56 10.93 -5.52 -3.12
CA VAL A 56 11.54 -6.26 -2.01
C VAL A 56 10.55 -6.34 -0.87
N GLU A 57 10.34 -7.54 -0.32
CA GLU A 57 9.50 -7.76 0.85
C GLU A 57 10.10 -7.05 2.07
N VAL A 58 9.27 -6.30 2.79
CA VAL A 58 9.66 -5.57 3.99
C VAL A 58 8.73 -5.92 5.13
N ASN A 59 9.29 -6.05 6.33
CA ASN A 59 8.50 -6.18 7.54
C ASN A 59 8.15 -4.78 8.05
N LEU A 60 6.85 -4.50 8.20
CA LEU A 60 6.34 -3.24 8.73
C LEU A 60 5.82 -3.39 10.16
N ASP A 61 5.97 -4.55 10.79
CA ASP A 61 5.60 -4.78 12.18
C ASP A 61 6.61 -4.06 13.11
N PRO A 62 6.17 -3.01 13.83
CA PRO A 62 7.05 -2.28 14.75
C PRO A 62 7.47 -3.11 15.97
N GLU A 63 6.81 -4.24 16.27
CA GLU A 63 7.17 -5.11 17.40
C GLU A 63 8.29 -6.10 17.07
N GLU A 64 8.65 -6.28 15.79
CA GLU A 64 9.73 -7.19 15.35
C GLU A 64 11.10 -6.48 15.15
N GLU A 65 11.29 -5.28 15.73
CA GLU A 65 12.58 -4.55 15.79
C GLU A 65 13.47 -4.93 17.00
#